data_AF-A0A7Z1ADX9-F1
#
_entry.id   AF-A0A7Z1ADX9-F1
#
_cell.length_a   1.000
_cell.length_b   1.000
_cell.length_c   1.000
_cell.angle_alpha   90.00
_cell.angle_beta   90.00
_cell.angle_gamma   90.00
#
_symmetry.space_group_name_H-M   'P 1'
#
loop_
_entity.id
_entity.type
_entity.pdbx_description
1 polymer ?
#
loop_
_entity_poly.entity_id
_entity_poly.type
_entity_poly.pdbx_seq_one_letter_code
_entity_poly.pdbx_strand_id
1 'polypeptide(L)'
;MSPNELVEDIDQLVSLPEVFIQVNQLMEQPHCSSTKLAEIISTDVDISARLLRLVNSPFYGLRSKVDTISRAVTIAGIHELRNLVLATIAIRAFTGIPEKLVNMDDFWRHAVTTGVLSQMLACATQ
;
A
#
# COMPACT_ATOMS: atom_id res chain seq x y z
N MET A 1 -20.18 24.93 -3.05
CA MET A 1 -18.91 24.21 -2.94
C MET A 1 -18.50 23.75 -4.34
N SER A 2 -17.85 24.65 -5.07
CA SER A 2 -17.21 24.33 -6.34
C SER A 2 -15.87 23.61 -6.08
N PRO A 3 -15.34 22.82 -7.02
CA PRO A 3 -14.04 22.15 -6.84
C PRO A 3 -12.89 23.11 -6.49
N ASN A 4 -12.96 24.37 -6.97
CA ASN A 4 -11.96 25.40 -6.68
C ASN A 4 -12.04 25.90 -5.23
N GLU A 5 -13.25 26.04 -4.68
CA GLU A 5 -13.45 26.43 -3.27
C GLU A 5 -12.86 25.40 -2.29
N LEU A 6 -12.89 24.11 -2.65
CA LEU A 6 -12.28 23.04 -1.84
C LEU A 6 -10.75 23.06 -1.86
N VAL A 7 -10.14 23.51 -2.96
CA VAL A 7 -8.67 23.56 -3.08
C VAL A 7 -8.11 24.75 -2.31
N GLU A 8 -8.84 25.86 -2.24
CA GLU A 8 -8.44 27.05 -1.47
C GLU A 8 -8.44 26.82 0.05
N ASP A 9 -9.27 25.90 0.56
CA ASP A 9 -9.38 25.54 1.98
C ASP A 9 -8.34 24.50 2.46
N ILE A 10 -7.50 23.95 1.56
CA ILE A 10 -6.50 22.94 1.93
C ILE A 10 -5.15 23.62 2.20
N ASP A 11 -4.89 23.93 3.48
CA ASP A 11 -3.62 24.53 3.94
C ASP A 11 -2.40 23.60 3.78
N GLN A 12 -2.60 22.27 3.77
CA GLN A 12 -1.53 21.29 3.60
C GLN A 12 -1.98 20.09 2.76
N LEU A 13 -1.49 20.01 1.52
CA LEU A 13 -1.48 18.73 0.82
C LEU A 13 -0.42 17.83 1.46
N VAL A 14 -0.86 16.66 1.92
CA VAL A 14 0.05 15.58 2.30
C VAL A 14 0.86 15.21 1.06
N SER A 15 2.14 15.56 1.06
CA SER A 15 3.05 15.12 0.01
C SER A 15 3.26 13.61 0.14
N LEU A 16 3.13 12.90 -0.98
CA LEU A 16 3.34 11.45 -0.99
C LEU A 16 4.80 11.15 -0.64
N PRO A 17 5.07 10.15 0.21
CA PRO A 17 6.43 9.77 0.55
C PRO A 17 7.23 9.37 -0.69
N GLU A 18 8.51 9.74 -0.72
CA GLU A 18 9.44 9.47 -1.83
C GLU A 18 9.43 7.99 -2.27
N VAL A 19 9.38 7.06 -1.29
CA VAL A 19 9.31 5.61 -1.54
C VAL A 19 8.11 5.23 -2.40
N PHE A 20 6.96 5.89 -2.23
CA PHE A 20 5.77 5.65 -3.05
C PHE A 20 6.00 6.04 -4.50
N ILE A 21 6.56 7.24 -4.70
CA ILE A 21 6.77 7.83 -6.00
C ILE A 21 7.71 6.93 -6.80
N GLN A 22 8.81 6.51 -6.18
CA GLN A 22 9.77 5.60 -6.80
C GLN A 22 9.16 4.23 -7.13
N VAL A 23 8.36 3.64 -6.23
CA VAL A 23 7.67 2.37 -6.50
C VAL A 23 6.69 2.49 -7.67
N ASN A 24 5.85 3.54 -7.69
CA ASN A 24 4.89 3.75 -8.77
C ASN A 24 5.60 3.98 -10.12
N GLN A 25 6.63 4.82 -10.15
CA GLN A 25 7.43 5.08 -11.37
C GLN A 25 8.08 3.81 -11.90
N LEU A 26 8.62 2.95 -11.02
CA LEU A 26 9.28 1.73 -11.45
C LEU A 26 8.27 0.70 -12.01
N MET A 27 7.02 0.77 -11.57
CA MET A 27 5.94 -0.11 -12.04
C MET A 27 5.34 0.30 -13.37
N GLU A 28 5.44 1.57 -13.75
CA GLU A 28 5.03 2.06 -15.07
C GLU A 28 6.01 1.65 -16.18
N GLN A 29 7.18 1.10 -15.81
CA GLN A 29 8.17 0.62 -16.78
C GLN A 29 7.80 -0.76 -17.34
N PRO A 30 7.93 -0.99 -18.66
CA PRO A 30 7.61 -2.28 -19.30
C PRO A 30 8.43 -3.47 -18.77
N HIS A 31 9.58 -3.19 -18.14
CA HIS A 31 10.46 -4.17 -17.51
C HIS A 31 10.75 -3.78 -16.07
N CYS A 32 9.73 -3.86 -15.22
CA CYS A 32 9.86 -3.63 -13.79
C CYS A 32 10.77 -4.69 -13.15
N SER A 33 11.88 -4.27 -12.54
CA SER A 33 12.84 -5.16 -11.88
C SER A 33 12.48 -5.37 -10.41
N SER A 34 12.20 -6.62 -10.03
CA SER A 34 12.00 -7.03 -8.64
C SER A 34 13.21 -6.70 -7.74
N THR A 35 14.42 -6.72 -8.29
CA THR A 35 15.64 -6.34 -7.57
C THR A 35 15.63 -4.86 -7.20
N LYS A 36 15.32 -3.98 -8.15
CA LYS A 36 15.23 -2.53 -7.89
C LYS A 36 14.09 -2.20 -6.91
N LEU A 37 12.95 -2.88 -7.04
CA LEU A 37 11.87 -2.76 -6.04
C LEU A 37 12.36 -3.19 -4.66
N ALA A 38 13.06 -4.31 -4.55
CA ALA A 38 13.60 -4.76 -3.27
C ALA A 38 14.59 -3.75 -2.67
N GLU A 39 15.44 -3.11 -3.48
CA GLU A 39 16.35 -2.05 -3.03
C GLU A 39 15.58 -0.84 -2.47
N ILE A 40 14.59 -0.33 -3.21
CA ILE A 40 13.76 0.80 -2.77
C ILE A 40 13.04 0.46 -1.47
N ILE A 41 12.38 -0.70 -1.41
CA ILE A 41 11.61 -1.13 -0.23
C ILE A 41 12.51 -1.35 0.98
N SER A 42 13.73 -1.84 0.78
CA SER A 42 14.70 -2.07 1.87
C SER A 42 15.12 -0.77 2.56
N THR A 43 14.89 0.40 1.95
CA THR A 43 15.14 1.70 2.60
C THR A 43 14.09 2.07 3.65
N ASP A 44 12.89 1.48 3.58
CA ASP A 44 11.80 1.72 4.54
C ASP A 44 11.55 0.48 5.40
N VAL A 45 11.90 0.59 6.68
CA VAL A 45 11.83 -0.52 7.65
C VAL A 45 10.40 -0.99 7.89
N ASP A 46 9.42 -0.09 7.93
CA ASP A 46 8.03 -0.45 8.23
C ASP A 46 7.35 -1.12 7.02
N ILE A 47 7.60 -0.66 5.79
CA ILE A 47 7.15 -1.35 4.58
C ILE A 47 7.83 -2.73 4.47
N SER A 48 9.15 -2.80 4.70
CA SER A 48 9.92 -4.05 4.70
C SER A 48 9.37 -5.07 5.70
N ALA A 49 9.10 -4.65 6.93
CA ALA A 49 8.57 -5.53 7.98
C ALA A 49 7.15 -6.03 7.64
N ARG A 50 6.31 -5.17 7.05
CA ARG A 50 4.97 -5.54 6.60
C ARG A 50 5.02 -6.53 5.44
N LEU A 51 5.94 -6.34 4.49
CA LEU A 51 6.13 -7.26 3.37
C LEU A 51 6.55 -8.64 3.85
N LEU A 52 7.54 -8.72 4.74
CA LEU A 52 7.97 -9.98 5.33
C LEU A 52 6.84 -10.67 6.11
N ARG A 53 6.02 -9.89 6.84
CA ARG A 53 4.87 -10.43 7.56
C ARG A 53 3.80 -10.98 6.62
N LEU A 54 3.54 -10.27 5.51
CA LEU A 54 2.58 -10.67 4.49
C LEU A 54 2.98 -12.00 3.84
N VAL A 55 4.21 -12.12 3.34
CA VAL A 55 4.66 -13.35 2.65
C VAL A 55 4.79 -14.55 3.59
N ASN A 56 5.02 -14.33 4.88
CA ASN A 56 5.06 -15.39 5.89
C ASN A 56 3.67 -15.68 6.48
N SER A 57 2.61 -15.02 6.01
CA SER A 57 1.26 -15.32 6.48
C SER A 57 0.77 -16.67 5.96
N PRO A 58 -0.20 -17.32 6.65
CA PRO A 58 -0.77 -18.58 6.19
C PRO A 58 -1.33 -18.55 4.77
N PHE A 59 -1.70 -17.36 4.27
CA PHE A 59 -2.20 -17.15 2.91
C PHE A 59 -1.24 -17.67 1.83
N TYR A 60 0.07 -17.48 2.01
CA TYR A 60 1.08 -17.94 1.02
C TYR A 60 1.48 -19.41 1.20
N GLY A 61 1.12 -20.06 2.32
CA GLY A 61 1.35 -21.50 2.53
C GLY A 61 2.81 -21.96 2.42
N LEU A 62 3.78 -21.08 2.71
CA LEU A 62 5.20 -21.39 2.52
C LEU A 62 5.73 -22.40 3.54
N ARG A 63 6.52 -23.37 3.07
CA ARG A 63 7.17 -24.38 3.94
C ARG A 63 8.34 -23.83 4.75
N SER A 64 8.97 -22.76 4.26
CA SER A 64 10.11 -22.13 4.92
C SER A 64 9.87 -20.63 5.08
N LYS A 65 10.34 -20.09 6.21
CA LYS A 65 10.27 -18.66 6.49
C LYS A 65 11.06 -17.88 5.46
N VAL A 66 10.52 -16.75 5.04
CA VAL A 66 11.19 -15.76 4.19
C VAL A 66 11.78 -14.68 5.08
N ASP A 67 13.06 -14.40 4.92
CA ASP A 67 13.85 -13.48 5.74
C ASP A 67 14.58 -12.40 4.91
N THR A 68 14.45 -12.43 3.58
CA THR A 68 15.03 -11.41 2.69
C THR A 68 13.96 -10.68 1.89
N ILE A 69 14.15 -9.37 1.70
CA ILE A 69 13.22 -8.52 0.95
C ILE A 69 13.15 -8.93 -0.51
N SER A 70 14.28 -9.24 -1.15
CA SER A 70 14.30 -9.70 -2.54
C SER A 70 13.44 -10.94 -2.76
N ARG A 71 13.58 -11.96 -1.90
CA ARG A 71 12.75 -13.17 -1.97
C ARG A 71 11.28 -12.87 -1.68
N ALA A 72 11.00 -11.97 -0.73
CA ALA A 72 9.64 -11.55 -0.44
C ALA A 72 8.97 -10.83 -1.63
N VAL A 73 9.67 -9.94 -2.32
CA VAL A 73 9.18 -9.26 -3.53
C VAL A 73 8.88 -10.25 -4.64
N THR A 74 9.76 -11.25 -4.85
CA THR A 74 9.53 -12.30 -5.84
C THR A 74 8.29 -13.15 -5.53
N ILE A 75 8.05 -13.47 -4.27
CA ILE A 75 6.91 -14.29 -3.84
C ILE A 75 5.60 -13.49 -3.88
N ALA A 76 5.60 -12.25 -3.38
CA ALA A 76 4.40 -11.41 -3.37
C ALA A 76 4.00 -10.98 -4.79
N GLY A 77 4.98 -10.70 -5.64
CA GLY A 77 4.75 -10.10 -6.94
C GLY A 77 4.58 -8.58 -6.87
N ILE A 78 4.68 -7.95 -8.03
CA ILE A 78 4.74 -6.49 -8.17
C ILE A 78 3.40 -5.81 -7.80
N HIS A 79 2.28 -6.41 -8.18
CA HIS A 79 0.94 -5.85 -7.89
C HIS A 79 0.63 -5.83 -6.39
N GLU A 80 0.87 -6.93 -5.69
CA GLU A 80 0.65 -7.02 -4.24
C GLU A 80 1.58 -6.07 -3.47
N LEU A 81 2.84 -5.94 -3.92
CA LEU A 81 3.76 -4.99 -3.35
C LEU A 81 3.25 -3.55 -3.46
N ARG A 82 2.70 -3.15 -4.61
CA ARG A 82 2.11 -1.81 -4.78
C ARG A 82 0.99 -1.56 -3.79
N ASN A 83 0.07 -2.52 -3.68
CA ASN A 83 -1.09 -2.41 -2.80
C ASN A 83 -0.63 -2.27 -1.34
N LEU A 84 0.38 -3.04 -0.94
CA LEU A 84 0.98 -2.96 0.39
C LEU A 84 1.59 -1.59 0.66
N VAL A 85 2.39 -1.06 -0.28
CA VAL A 85 3.04 0.25 -0.16
C VAL A 85 1.97 1.33 -0.04
N LEU A 86 0.99 1.34 -0.95
CA LEU A 86 -0.11 2.31 -0.94
C LEU A 86 -0.92 2.26 0.37
N ALA A 87 -1.28 1.07 0.84
CA ALA A 87 -2.00 0.90 2.10
C ALA A 87 -1.18 1.42 3.29
N THR A 88 0.13 1.15 3.30
CA THR A 88 1.02 1.62 4.37
C THR A 88 1.08 3.14 4.42
N ILE A 89 1.16 3.80 3.26
CA ILE A 89 1.19 5.26 3.15
C ILE A 89 -0.16 5.86 3.56
N ALA A 90 -1.26 5.27 3.12
CA ALA A 90 -2.59 5.70 3.52
C ALA A 90 -2.72 5.65 5.04
N ILE A 91 -2.34 4.53 5.68
CA ILE A 91 -2.34 4.44 7.14
C ILE A 91 -1.53 5.56 7.77
N ARG A 92 -0.30 5.82 7.29
CA ARG A 92 0.55 6.90 7.81
C ARG A 92 -0.10 8.28 7.64
N ALA A 93 -0.69 8.57 6.47
CA ALA A 93 -1.29 9.86 6.16
C ALA A 93 -2.50 10.20 7.06
N PHE A 94 -3.24 9.18 7.51
CA PHE A 94 -4.40 9.36 8.40
C PHE A 94 -4.07 9.05 9.87
N THR A 95 -2.79 9.02 10.27
CA THR A 95 -2.40 8.96 11.69
C THR A 95 -2.67 10.30 12.39
N GLY A 96 -3.06 10.24 13.67
CA GLY A 96 -3.26 11.44 14.50
C GLY A 96 -4.64 12.09 14.41
N ILE A 97 -5.60 11.47 13.71
CA ILE A 97 -6.98 11.92 13.68
C ILE A 97 -7.63 11.66 15.04
N PRO A 98 -8.19 12.68 15.71
CA PRO A 98 -8.87 12.50 16.99
C PRO A 98 -10.03 11.51 16.90
N GLU A 99 -10.07 10.54 17.82
CA GLU A 99 -11.14 9.51 17.88
C GLU A 99 -12.54 10.12 18.00
N LYS A 100 -12.66 11.29 18.63
CA LYS A 100 -13.92 12.06 18.73
C LYS A 100 -14.49 12.50 17.37
N LEU A 101 -13.66 12.57 16.34
CA LEU A 101 -14.08 12.93 14.98
C LEU A 101 -14.41 11.66 14.19
N VAL A 102 -13.47 10.70 14.20
CA VAL A 102 -13.59 9.45 13.44
C VAL A 102 -12.91 8.31 14.20
N ASN A 103 -13.61 7.19 14.36
CA ASN A 103 -12.98 5.94 14.75
C ASN A 103 -12.26 5.35 13.51
N MET A 104 -10.93 5.39 13.52
CA MET A 104 -10.13 4.96 12.38
C MET A 104 -10.21 3.44 12.13
N ASP A 105 -10.44 2.62 13.15
CA ASP A 105 -10.57 1.17 12.97
C ASP A 105 -11.85 0.83 12.18
N ASP A 106 -12.98 1.43 12.54
CA ASP A 106 -14.24 1.27 11.81
C ASP A 106 -14.14 1.82 10.39
N PHE A 107 -13.49 2.98 10.22
CA PHE A 107 -13.25 3.57 8.92
C PHE A 107 -12.45 2.62 8.01
N TRP A 108 -11.33 2.07 8.50
CA TRP A 108 -10.52 1.13 7.72
C TRP A 108 -11.29 -0.15 7.39
N ARG A 109 -12.07 -0.67 8.35
CA ARG A 109 -12.90 -1.86 8.12
C ARG A 109 -13.90 -1.64 7.00
N HIS A 110 -14.58 -0.49 7.00
CA HIS A 110 -15.52 -0.12 5.95
C HIS A 110 -14.80 0.05 4.60
N ALA A 111 -13.72 0.84 4.56
CA ALA A 111 -12.98 1.14 3.34
C ALA A 111 -12.44 -0.14 2.67
N VAL A 112 -11.84 -1.04 3.44
CA VAL A 112 -11.33 -2.33 2.93
C VAL A 112 -12.47 -3.21 2.43
N THR A 113 -13.58 -3.30 3.17
CA THR A 113 -14.74 -4.10 2.76
C THR A 113 -15.29 -3.61 1.42
N THR A 114 -15.51 -2.30 1.28
CA THR A 114 -15.99 -1.69 0.05
C THR A 114 -15.00 -1.91 -1.11
N GLY A 115 -13.70 -1.73 -0.88
CA GLY A 115 -12.67 -1.96 -1.91
C GLY A 115 -12.64 -3.40 -2.42
N VAL A 116 -12.72 -4.39 -1.53
CA VAL A 116 -12.77 -5.81 -1.90
C VAL A 116 -14.06 -6.11 -2.67
N LEU A 117 -15.21 -5.60 -2.23
CA LEU A 117 -16.47 -5.79 -2.95
C LEU A 117 -16.41 -5.19 -4.36
N SER A 118 -15.85 -3.98 -4.51
CA SER A 118 -15.65 -3.35 -5.82
C SER A 118 -14.73 -4.19 -6.72
N GLN A 119 -13.66 -4.76 -6.18
CA GLN A 119 -12.77 -5.65 -6.93
C GLN A 119 -13.50 -6.92 -7.39
N MET A 120 -14.27 -7.55 -6.50
CA MET A 120 -15.06 -8.74 -6.82
C MET A 120 -16.09 -8.45 -7.92
N LEU A 121 -16.78 -7.30 -7.84
CA LEU A 121 -17.73 -6.87 -8.86
C LEU A 121 -17.03 -6.64 -10.21
N ALA A 122 -15.88 -5.98 -10.22
CA ALA A 122 -15.12 -5.75 -11.45
C ALA A 122 -14.69 -7.06 -12.12
N CYS A 123 -14.22 -8.04 -11.35
CA CYS A 123 -13.89 -9.37 -11.87
C CYS A 123 -15.11 -10.16 -12.35
N ALA A 124 -16.28 -9.98 -11.73
CA ALA A 124 -17.52 -10.64 -12.16
C ALA A 124 -18.11 -10.05 -13.45
N THR A 125 -17.72 -8.83 -13.83
CA THR A 125 -18.18 -8.15 -15.05
C THR A 125 -17.24 -8.29 -16.25
N GLN A 126 -16.15 -9.05 -16.12
CA GLN A 126 -15.25 -9.43 -17.23
C GLN A 126 -15.52 -10.87 -17.67
#